data_AF-A0A3M8EKG9-F1
#
_entry.id   AF-A0A3M8EKG9-F1
#
_cell.length_a   1.000
_cell.length_b   1.000
_cell.length_c   1.000
_cell.angle_alpha   90.00
_cell.angle_beta   90.00
_cell.angle_gamma   90.00
#
_symmetry.space_group_name_H-M   'P 1'
#
loop_
_entity.id
_entity.type
_entity.pdbx_description
1 polymer ?
#
loop_
_entity_poly.entity_id
_entity_poly.type
_entity_poly.pdbx_seq_one_letter_code
_entity_poly.pdbx_strand_id
1 'polypeptide(L)'
;MPAKQVTPESRAICLRFVRAYEELRYRGKVKTKTEFGRKIGMSASNLKRIEDNENNEPSINSILLLLETYNVNPDWLFFGKGDFIRK
;
A
#
# COMPACT_ATOMS: atom_id res chain seq x y z
N MET A 1 13.95 -17.38 -15.16
CA MET A 1 13.00 -17.13 -14.06
C MET A 1 11.61 -17.01 -14.69
N PRO A 2 10.59 -17.75 -14.24
CA PRO A 2 9.24 -17.60 -14.79
C PRO A 2 8.73 -16.18 -14.54
N ALA A 3 8.02 -15.62 -15.52
CA ALA A 3 7.37 -14.33 -15.35
C ALA A 3 6.37 -14.41 -14.20
N LYS A 4 6.44 -13.47 -13.25
CA LYS A 4 5.54 -13.41 -12.10
C LYS A 4 4.11 -13.23 -12.63
N GLN A 5 3.26 -14.24 -12.43
CA GLN A 5 1.85 -14.16 -12.83
C GLN A 5 1.15 -13.16 -11.91
N VAL A 6 0.73 -12.02 -12.45
CA VAL A 6 -0.07 -11.03 -11.72
C VAL A 6 -1.51 -11.52 -11.69
N THR A 7 -1.98 -11.96 -10.53
CA THR A 7 -3.37 -12.37 -10.35
C THR A 7 -4.28 -11.15 -10.12
N PRO A 8 -5.59 -11.26 -10.42
CA PRO A 8 -6.57 -10.20 -10.11
C PRO A 8 -6.56 -9.78 -8.63
N GLU A 9 -6.33 -10.72 -7.72
CA GLU A 9 -6.28 -10.49 -6.28
C GLU A 9 -5.07 -9.64 -5.89
N SER A 10 -3.89 -9.94 -6.45
CA SER A 10 -2.69 -9.15 -6.20
C SER A 10 -2.87 -7.71 -6.67
N ARG A 11 -3.50 -7.53 -7.83
CA ARG A 11 -3.81 -6.20 -8.36
C ARG A 11 -4.75 -5.42 -7.42
N ALA A 12 -5.76 -6.07 -6.85
CA ALA A 12 -6.67 -5.44 -5.90
C ALA A 12 -5.93 -4.99 -4.62
N ILE A 13 -4.98 -5.79 -4.12
CA ILE A 13 -4.13 -5.42 -2.97
C ILE A 13 -3.26 -4.22 -3.31
N CYS A 14 -2.62 -4.19 -4.48
CA CYS A 14 -1.80 -3.07 -4.94
C CYS A 14 -2.61 -1.77 -5.03
N LEU A 15 -3.81 -1.83 -5.61
CA LEU A 15 -4.74 -0.69 -5.67
C LEU A 15 -5.11 -0.19 -4.28
N ARG A 16 -5.39 -1.10 -3.33
CA ARG A 16 -5.71 -0.73 -1.95
C ARG A 16 -4.51 -0.16 -1.21
N PHE A 17 -3.31 -0.65 -1.48
CA PHE A 17 -2.08 -0.11 -0.94
C PHE A 17 -1.85 1.35 -1.38
N VAL A 18 -2.06 1.64 -2.66
CA VAL A 18 -2.04 3.02 -3.19
C VAL A 18 -3.12 3.87 -2.53
N ARG A 19 -4.35 3.35 -2.43
CA ARG A 19 -5.45 4.05 -1.75
C ARG A 19 -5.14 4.34 -0.29
N ALA A 20 -4.39 3.48 0.39
CA ALA A 20 -3.97 3.73 1.77
C ALA A 20 -3.10 4.99 1.88
N TYR A 21 -2.20 5.23 0.92
CA TYR A 21 -1.45 6.49 0.88
C TYR A 21 -2.37 7.71 0.72
N GLU A 22 -3.30 7.67 -0.23
CA GLU A 22 -4.24 8.78 -0.47
C GLU A 22 -5.13 9.06 0.75
N GLU A 23 -5.63 8.00 1.40
CA GLU A 23 -6.45 8.12 2.61
C GLU A 23 -5.66 8.68 3.79
N LEU A 24 -4.41 8.25 3.99
CA LEU A 24 -3.53 8.81 5.01
C LEU A 24 -3.18 10.27 4.73
N ARG A 25 -3.06 10.64 3.46
CA ARG A 25 -2.84 12.01 3.04
C ARG A 25 -4.07 12.87 3.31
N TYR A 26 -5.25 12.40 2.94
CA TYR A 26 -6.53 13.07 3.22
C TYR A 26 -6.73 13.30 4.73
N ARG A 27 -6.38 12.31 5.56
CA ARG A 27 -6.42 12.41 7.03
C ARG A 27 -5.28 13.23 7.65
N GLY A 28 -4.40 13.81 6.84
CA GLY A 28 -3.27 14.63 7.31
C GLY A 28 -2.16 13.87 8.03
N LYS A 29 -2.15 12.53 7.98
CA LYS A 29 -1.12 11.67 8.62
C LYS A 29 0.20 11.65 7.85
N VAL A 30 0.15 11.99 6.55
CA VAL A 30 1.27 11.98 5.61
C VAL A 30 1.11 13.16 4.66
N LYS A 31 2.21 13.85 4.33
CA LYS A 31 2.14 14.98 3.38
C LYS A 31 2.59 14.63 1.97
N THR A 32 3.60 13.76 1.84
CA THR A 32 4.24 13.47 0.54
C THR A 32 4.50 11.97 0.36
N LYS A 33 4.59 11.51 -0.89
CA LYS A 33 4.97 10.12 -1.22
C LYS A 33 6.35 9.74 -0.66
N THR A 34 7.28 10.70 -0.63
CA THR A 34 8.62 10.48 -0.06
C THR A 34 8.59 10.27 1.45
N GLU A 35 7.77 11.04 2.18
CA GLU A 35 7.56 10.85 3.61
C GLU A 35 6.90 9.49 3.89
N PHE A 36 5.86 9.16 3.13
CA PHE A 36 5.18 7.87 3.23
C PHE A 36 6.17 6.73 3.02
N GLY A 37 6.89 6.75 1.90
CA GLY A 37 7.84 5.74 1.52
C GLY A 37 8.89 5.49 2.60
N ARG A 38 9.47 6.57 3.18
CA ARG A 38 10.42 6.45 4.30
C ARG A 38 9.83 5.70 5.50
N LYS A 39 8.56 5.94 5.84
CA LYS A 39 7.89 5.28 6.98
C LYS A 39 7.59 3.80 6.70
N ILE A 40 7.32 3.43 5.44
CA ILE A 40 6.97 2.05 5.05
C ILE A 40 8.11 1.29 4.35
N GLY A 41 9.35 1.78 4.43
CA GLY A 41 10.51 1.13 3.84
C GLY A 41 10.47 1.02 2.32
N MET A 42 9.87 2.00 1.63
CA MET A 42 9.70 2.02 0.18
C MET A 42 10.16 3.36 -0.42
N SER A 43 10.66 3.36 -1.66
CA SER A 43 10.92 4.62 -2.38
C SER A 43 9.63 5.21 -2.98
N ALA A 44 9.56 6.53 -3.10
CA ALA A 44 8.43 7.19 -3.78
C ALA A 44 8.27 6.71 -5.24
N SER A 45 9.38 6.38 -5.91
CA SER A 45 9.39 5.80 -7.25
C SER A 45 8.74 4.42 -7.29
N ASN A 46 8.99 3.56 -6.29
CA ASN A 46 8.34 2.26 -6.22
C ASN A 46 6.83 2.40 -6.03
N LEU A 47 6.37 3.33 -5.20
CA LEU A 47 4.94 3.61 -5.04
C LEU A 47 4.32 4.06 -6.36
N LYS A 48 4.98 4.96 -7.10
CA LYS A 48 4.52 5.40 -8.42
C LYS A 48 4.43 4.23 -9.42
N ARG A 49 5.39 3.30 -9.43
CA ARG A 49 5.33 2.10 -10.28
C ARG A 49 4.16 1.18 -9.93
N ILE A 50 3.80 1.09 -8.64
CA ILE A 50 2.62 0.34 -8.19
C ILE A 50 1.34 1.04 -8.70
N GLU A 51 1.28 2.38 -8.64
CA GLU A 51 0.18 3.18 -9.21
C GLU A 51 0.02 2.98 -10.72
N ASP A 52 1.14 3.03 -11.44
CA ASP A 52 1.21 2.90 -12.90
C ASP A 52 1.01 1.43 -13.36
N ASN A 53 0.77 0.49 -12.44
CA ASN A 53 0.61 -0.95 -12.70
C ASN A 53 1.82 -1.60 -13.42
N GLU A 54 3.05 -1.10 -13.19
CA GLU A 54 4.27 -1.62 -13.84
C GLU A 54 4.78 -2.94 -13.22
N ASN A 55 3.88 -3.92 -12.97
CA ASN A 55 4.20 -5.22 -12.34
C ASN A 55 4.99 -5.11 -11.01
N ASN A 56 4.86 -3.98 -10.32
CA ASN A 56 5.49 -3.75 -9.03
C ASN A 56 4.46 -4.04 -7.92
N GLU A 57 4.86 -4.83 -6.94
CA GLU A 57 4.03 -5.14 -5.77
C GLU A 57 4.72 -4.62 -4.51
N PRO A 58 3.97 -4.13 -3.51
CA PRO A 58 4.55 -3.79 -2.23
C PRO A 58 5.16 -5.05 -1.58
N SER A 59 6.33 -4.89 -0.98
CA SER A 59 6.95 -5.97 -0.21
C SER A 59 6.12 -6.30 1.02
N ILE A 60 6.20 -7.54 1.53
CA ILE A 60 5.53 -7.95 2.78
C ILE A 60 5.95 -7.03 3.94
N ASN A 61 7.23 -6.66 4.02
CA ASN A 61 7.73 -5.74 5.04
C ASN A 61 7.08 -4.35 4.94
N SER A 62 6.90 -3.83 3.72
CA SER A 62 6.22 -2.55 3.52
C SER A 62 4.75 -2.61 3.91
N ILE A 63 4.08 -3.73 3.68
CA ILE A 63 2.71 -3.97 4.14
C ILE A 63 2.67 -4.01 5.67
N LEU A 64 3.54 -4.78 6.32
CA LEU A 64 3.60 -4.86 7.78
C LEU A 64 3.84 -3.49 8.41
N LEU A 65 4.81 -2.72 7.90
CA LEU A 65 5.08 -1.36 8.36
C LEU A 65 3.87 -0.43 8.16
N LEU A 66 3.13 -0.54 7.06
CA LEU A 66 1.90 0.23 6.85
C LEU A 66 0.85 -0.09 7.92
N LEU A 67 0.64 -1.38 8.21
CA LEU A 67 -0.34 -1.83 9.20
C LEU A 67 0.05 -1.36 10.61
N GLU A 68 1.32 -1.48 11.00
CA GLU A 68 1.81 -1.11 12.33
C GLU A 68 1.92 0.40 12.52
N THR A 69 2.47 1.13 11.54
CA THR A 69 2.74 2.57 11.67
C THR A 69 1.46 3.41 11.70
N TYR A 70 0.43 2.99 10.95
CA TYR A 70 -0.77 3.78 10.74
C TYR A 70 -2.05 3.12 11.24
N ASN A 71 -1.93 1.97 11.91
CA ASN A 71 -3.05 1.18 12.41
C ASN A 71 -4.07 0.84 11.32
N VAL A 72 -3.60 0.58 10.09
CA VAL A 72 -4.44 0.21 8.95
C VAL A 72 -5.02 -1.17 9.20
N ASN A 73 -6.28 -1.35 8.81
CA ASN A 73 -6.96 -2.62 8.91
C ASN A 73 -6.48 -3.60 7.81
N PRO A 74 -5.94 -4.78 8.18
CA PRO A 74 -5.47 -5.77 7.22
C PRO A 74 -6.64 -6.35 6.43
N ASP A 75 -7.82 -6.51 7.03
CA ASP A 75 -9.00 -7.00 6.31
C ASP A 75 -9.42 -6.01 5.22
N TRP A 76 -9.27 -4.72 5.49
CA TRP A 76 -9.50 -3.70 4.49
C TRP A 76 -8.45 -3.79 3.38
N LEU A 77 -7.16 -3.90 3.72
CA LEU A 77 -6.07 -3.94 2.74
C LEU A 77 -6.11 -5.19 1.84
N PHE A 78 -6.30 -6.37 2.43
CA PHE A 78 -6.26 -7.64 1.70
C PHE A 78 -7.59 -7.98 1.04
N PHE A 79 -8.71 -7.74 1.72
CA PHE A 79 -10.03 -8.19 1.26
C PHE A 79 -10.99 -7.06 0.90
N GLY A 80 -10.66 -5.81 1.23
CA GLY A 80 -11.57 -4.67 1.04
C GLY A 80 -12.75 -4.68 2.00
N LYS A 81 -12.61 -5.33 3.16
CA LYS A 81 -13.67 -5.49 4.15
C LYS A 81 -13.42 -4.62 5.39
N GLY A 82 -14.50 -4.05 5.94
CA GLY A 82 -14.44 -3.24 7.15
C GLY A 82 -13.92 -1.81 6.91
N ASP A 83 -13.60 -1.14 8.01
CA ASP A 83 -13.09 0.24 8.00
C ASP A 83 -11.59 0.29 7.70
N PHE A 84 -11.11 1.41 7.15
CA PHE A 84 -9.71 1.63 6.80
C PHE A 84 -8.75 1.58 8.00
N ILE A 85 -9.14 2.18 9.13
CA ILE A 85 -8.36 2.20 10.38
C ILE A 85 -9.06 1.28 11.39
N ARG A 86 -8.27 0.50 12.14
CA ARG A 86 -8.79 -0.28 13.27
C ARG A 86 -9.22 0.69 14.39
N LYS A 87 -10.44 0.55 14.90
CA LYS A 87 -10.92 1.31 16.07
C LYS A 87 -10.14 0.92 17.32
#